data_AF-A0A918RHR3-F1
#
_entry.id   AF-A0A918RHR3-F1
#
_cell.length_a   1.000
_cell.length_b   1.000
_cell.length_c   1.000
_cell.angle_alpha   90.00
_cell.angle_beta   90.00
_cell.angle_gamma   90.00
#
_symmetry.space_group_name_H-M   'P 1'
#
loop_
_entity.id
_entity.type
_entity.pdbx_description
1 polymer ?
#
loop_
_entity_poly.entity_id
_entity_poly.type
_entity_poly.pdbx_seq_one_letter_code
_entity_poly.pdbx_strand_id
1 'polypeptide(L)'
;MVFSSSIFLFVFLPLFFTAYATLPFRNVTILCFSLFFYAWGEGLYVALLLVSIVCNYWISKRIDHGPRKRLALAIGVGLNLIFLFYFKYFGFVTTEILGLTINRQQLPVLPLGISFFTFQAISYLVDVYRHDAKPANSVLDLGLYISMFPQLIAGPIVRYASISQAIRNRVIEFNDIQAGFSLFIIGLSQKLILADKMALVADDVFSMSNASISTTAAWSGVSAYTLQIYFDFSAYSLMAIGLGRIIGFHLPRNFDYPYQSTSLSEFWRRWHISLSTWFRDYLYIPLGGNQRGKFRTYLNLIIVFTLCGIWHGAAWNFLLWGYFHGSVLVIERIGLARLLKRLPPFMSWLYLILVVMVGWVFFRAENLDQAITFLTAMAGFDGQQQHTFAMFFSPEARLLFPIAAIASFPVYSIVTRLVKGPPPWLTCTLRIAGLISLALLCMVLVVSGSYSPFIYFRF
;
A
#
# COMPACT_ATOMS: atom_id res chain seq x y z
N MET A 1 -8.14 -11.39 8.46
CA MET A 1 -7.27 -11.29 9.66
C MET A 1 -6.13 -10.29 9.38
N VAL A 2 -5.36 -9.87 10.38
CA VAL A 2 -4.19 -8.96 10.21
C VAL A 2 -2.89 -9.70 10.53
N PHE A 3 -1.82 -9.45 9.77
CA PHE A 3 -0.54 -10.17 9.93
C PHE A 3 0.15 -9.96 11.28
N SER A 4 -0.08 -8.82 11.93
CA SER A 4 0.46 -8.53 13.26
C SER A 4 -0.40 -9.07 14.42
N SER A 5 -1.55 -9.69 14.14
CA SER A 5 -2.44 -10.20 15.18
C SER A 5 -1.93 -11.52 15.77
N SER A 6 -2.18 -11.73 17.08
CA SER A 6 -1.82 -12.95 17.80
C SER A 6 -2.44 -14.20 17.16
N ILE A 7 -3.70 -14.10 16.73
CA ILE A 7 -4.41 -15.20 16.04
C ILE A 7 -3.71 -15.57 14.73
N PHE A 8 -3.27 -14.58 13.95
CA PHE A 8 -2.56 -14.86 12.71
C PHE A 8 -1.21 -15.54 12.96
N LEU A 9 -0.42 -14.98 13.89
CA LEU A 9 0.95 -15.42 14.15
C LEU A 9 1.03 -16.78 14.84
N PHE A 10 0.17 -17.03 15.84
CA PHE A 10 0.27 -18.21 16.71
C PHE A 10 -0.72 -19.32 16.37
N VAL A 11 -1.75 -19.05 15.57
CA VAL A 11 -2.76 -20.06 15.18
C VAL A 11 -2.77 -20.27 13.67
N PHE A 12 -3.08 -19.23 12.89
CA PHE A 12 -3.24 -19.35 11.45
C PHE A 12 -1.95 -19.78 10.74
N LEU A 13 -0.82 -19.11 10.99
CA LEU A 13 0.45 -19.40 10.32
C LEU A 13 0.98 -20.82 10.61
N PRO A 14 1.05 -21.29 11.88
CA PRO A 14 1.48 -22.65 12.17
C PRO A 14 0.60 -23.71 11.51
N LEU A 15 -0.73 -23.53 11.54
CA LEU A 15 -1.67 -24.43 10.87
C LEU A 15 -1.46 -24.42 9.35
N PHE A 16 -1.31 -23.23 8.76
CA PHE A 16 -1.06 -23.07 7.33
C PHE A 16 0.24 -23.76 6.91
N PHE A 17 1.36 -23.49 7.57
CA PHE A 17 2.64 -24.09 7.20
C PHE A 17 2.66 -25.60 7.41
N THR A 18 2.01 -26.10 8.47
CA THR A 18 1.86 -27.54 8.69
C THR A 18 1.07 -28.19 7.56
N ALA A 19 -0.09 -27.63 7.19
CA ALA A 19 -0.88 -28.12 6.07
C ALA A 19 -0.12 -28.01 4.74
N TYR A 20 0.58 -26.90 4.51
CA TYR A 20 1.35 -26.65 3.29
C TYR A 20 2.53 -27.63 3.11
N ALA A 21 3.16 -28.03 4.21
CA ALA A 21 4.28 -28.97 4.20
C ALA A 21 3.83 -30.44 4.06
N THR A 22 2.67 -30.79 4.60
CA THR A 22 2.19 -32.18 4.68
C THR A 22 1.26 -32.59 3.55
N LEU A 23 0.45 -31.68 3.02
CA LEU A 23 -0.53 -32.00 1.97
C LEU A 23 0.08 -31.95 0.57
N PRO A 24 -0.27 -32.89 -0.33
CA PRO A 24 0.24 -32.92 -1.70
C PRO A 24 -0.35 -31.79 -2.58
N PHE A 25 -1.54 -31.29 -2.23
CA PHE A 25 -2.28 -30.30 -3.02
C PHE A 25 -1.95 -28.85 -2.60
N ARG A 26 -0.72 -28.42 -2.86
CA ARG A 26 -0.21 -27.13 -2.37
C ARG A 26 -1.05 -25.92 -2.82
N ASN A 27 -1.55 -25.89 -4.06
CA ASN A 27 -2.37 -24.77 -4.56
C ASN A 27 -3.74 -24.71 -3.87
N VAL A 28 -4.39 -25.87 -3.73
CA VAL A 28 -5.68 -25.97 -3.03
C VAL A 28 -5.51 -25.55 -1.58
N THR A 29 -4.41 -25.96 -0.93
CA THR A 29 -4.08 -25.55 0.44
C THR A 29 -3.97 -24.03 0.56
N ILE A 30 -3.18 -23.38 -0.31
CA ILE A 30 -3.06 -21.92 -0.32
C ILE A 30 -4.43 -21.26 -0.54
N LEU A 31 -5.21 -21.74 -1.51
CA LEU A 31 -6.52 -21.18 -1.82
C LEU A 31 -7.49 -21.30 -0.63
N CYS A 32 -7.62 -22.49 -0.04
CA CYS A 32 -8.51 -22.71 1.11
C CYS A 32 -8.13 -21.84 2.31
N PHE A 33 -6.85 -21.79 2.67
CA PHE A 33 -6.38 -20.91 3.75
C PHE A 33 -6.57 -19.43 3.41
N SER A 34 -6.46 -19.07 2.14
CA SER A 34 -6.68 -17.69 1.70
C SER A 34 -8.14 -17.27 1.79
N LEU A 35 -9.05 -18.13 1.36
CA LEU A 35 -10.49 -17.92 1.50
C LEU A 35 -10.89 -17.87 2.98
N PHE A 36 -10.33 -18.74 3.83
CA PHE A 36 -10.56 -18.70 5.27
C PHE A 36 -10.03 -17.40 5.92
N PHE A 37 -8.82 -16.98 5.55
CA PHE A 37 -8.22 -15.73 6.02
C PHE A 37 -9.09 -14.50 5.71
N TYR A 38 -9.69 -14.49 4.52
CA TYR A 38 -10.62 -13.44 4.09
C TYR A 38 -11.98 -13.56 4.78
N ALA A 39 -12.56 -14.77 4.84
CA ALA A 39 -13.84 -15.06 5.51
C ALA A 39 -13.82 -14.63 6.98
N TRP A 40 -12.70 -14.82 7.67
CA TRP A 40 -12.56 -14.46 9.08
C TRP A 40 -12.72 -12.96 9.32
N GLY A 41 -12.31 -12.12 8.37
CA GLY A 41 -12.48 -10.67 8.47
C GLY A 41 -13.84 -10.20 7.94
N GLU A 42 -14.24 -10.71 6.78
CA GLU A 42 -15.31 -10.12 5.97
C GLU A 42 -16.60 -10.95 5.90
N GLY A 43 -16.62 -12.14 6.52
CA GLY A 43 -17.78 -13.03 6.56
C GLY A 43 -18.32 -13.36 5.17
N LEU A 44 -19.54 -12.91 4.88
CA LEU A 44 -20.27 -13.23 3.65
C LEU A 44 -19.66 -12.61 2.38
N TYR A 45 -18.79 -11.59 2.48
CA TYR A 45 -18.16 -10.98 1.30
C TYR A 45 -17.14 -11.88 0.61
N VAL A 46 -16.76 -13.03 1.19
CA VAL A 46 -16.09 -14.12 0.46
C VAL A 46 -16.91 -14.53 -0.78
N ALA A 47 -18.24 -14.55 -0.69
CA ALA A 47 -19.07 -14.91 -1.82
C ALA A 47 -18.91 -13.93 -2.99
N LEU A 48 -18.79 -12.63 -2.70
CA LEU A 48 -18.53 -11.61 -3.72
C LEU A 48 -17.16 -11.84 -4.41
N LEU A 49 -16.13 -12.15 -3.63
CA LEU A 49 -14.81 -12.48 -4.17
C LEU A 49 -14.87 -13.71 -5.09
N LEU A 50 -15.55 -14.78 -4.68
CA LEU A 50 -15.72 -16.00 -5.47
C LEU A 50 -16.51 -15.75 -6.77
N VAL A 51 -17.61 -14.98 -6.69
CA VAL A 51 -18.37 -14.58 -7.87
C VAL A 51 -17.49 -13.79 -8.83
N SER A 52 -16.71 -12.82 -8.33
CA SER A 52 -15.76 -12.05 -9.13
C SER A 52 -14.74 -12.96 -9.83
N ILE A 53 -14.16 -13.94 -9.13
CA ILE A 53 -13.22 -14.91 -9.69
C ILE A 53 -13.88 -15.71 -10.82
N VAL A 54 -15.07 -16.29 -10.59
CA VAL A 54 -15.76 -17.12 -11.60
C VAL A 54 -16.14 -16.30 -12.83
N CYS A 55 -16.69 -15.10 -12.64
CA CYS A 55 -17.05 -14.20 -13.74
C CYS A 55 -15.82 -13.83 -14.58
N ASN A 56 -14.74 -13.39 -13.94
CA ASN A 56 -13.51 -13.01 -14.65
C ASN A 56 -12.86 -14.22 -15.36
N TYR A 57 -12.95 -15.43 -14.80
CA TYR A 57 -12.49 -16.65 -15.47
C TYR A 57 -13.21 -16.86 -16.81
N TRP A 58 -14.55 -16.89 -16.81
CA TRP A 58 -15.31 -17.13 -18.03
C TRP A 58 -15.16 -16.01 -19.06
N ILE A 59 -15.11 -14.75 -18.61
CA ILE A 59 -14.89 -13.60 -19.49
C ILE A 59 -13.51 -13.72 -20.15
N SER A 60 -12.47 -14.13 -19.42
CA SER A 60 -11.13 -14.31 -19.99
C SER A 60 -11.09 -15.36 -21.10
N LYS A 61 -11.87 -16.46 -20.98
CA LYS A 61 -12.00 -17.46 -22.06
C LYS A 61 -12.67 -16.89 -23.30
N ARG A 62 -13.66 -16.01 -23.13
CA ARG A 62 -14.32 -15.28 -24.24
C ARG A 62 -13.40 -14.25 -24.89
N ILE A 63 -12.49 -13.63 -24.13
CA ILE A 63 -11.49 -12.71 -24.66
C ILE A 63 -10.47 -13.46 -25.54
N ASP A 64 -10.04 -14.64 -25.09
CA ASP A 64 -8.98 -15.41 -25.75
C ASP A 64 -9.45 -16.08 -27.06
N HIS A 65 -10.64 -16.70 -27.05
CA HIS A 65 -11.14 -17.49 -28.19
C HIS A 65 -12.35 -16.86 -28.92
N GLY A 66 -12.86 -15.72 -28.46
CA GLY A 66 -14.12 -15.16 -28.97
C GLY A 66 -13.95 -14.15 -30.11
N PRO A 67 -14.90 -14.10 -31.08
CA PRO A 67 -14.83 -13.16 -32.21
C PRO A 67 -14.99 -11.69 -31.81
N ARG A 68 -15.49 -11.42 -30.59
CA ARG A 68 -15.74 -10.06 -30.05
C ARG A 68 -14.88 -9.75 -28.82
N LYS A 69 -13.58 -10.05 -28.87
CA LYS A 69 -12.67 -9.90 -27.73
C LYS A 69 -12.67 -8.51 -27.08
N ARG A 70 -12.80 -7.43 -27.87
CA ARG A 70 -12.89 -6.05 -27.35
C ARG A 70 -14.16 -5.81 -26.53
N LEU A 71 -15.30 -6.35 -26.97
CA LEU A 71 -16.57 -6.24 -26.25
C LEU A 71 -16.52 -7.07 -24.97
N ALA A 72 -15.97 -8.29 -25.02
CA ALA A 72 -15.80 -9.13 -23.84
C ALA A 72 -14.90 -8.44 -22.79
N LEU A 73 -13.80 -7.81 -23.21
CA LEU A 73 -12.97 -6.99 -22.34
C LEU A 73 -13.75 -5.81 -21.74
N ALA A 74 -14.46 -5.04 -22.57
CA ALA A 74 -15.25 -3.90 -22.11
C ALA A 74 -16.31 -4.30 -21.08
N ILE A 75 -17.01 -5.42 -21.30
CA ILE A 75 -17.97 -5.98 -20.34
C ILE A 75 -17.26 -6.38 -19.05
N GLY A 76 -16.14 -7.10 -19.13
CA GLY A 76 -15.42 -7.54 -17.93
C GLY A 76 -14.86 -6.39 -17.10
N VAL A 77 -14.24 -5.40 -17.73
CA VAL A 77 -13.78 -4.19 -17.05
C VAL A 77 -14.97 -3.41 -16.48
N GLY A 78 -16.05 -3.26 -17.25
CA GLY A 78 -17.28 -2.60 -16.82
C GLY A 78 -17.89 -3.24 -15.57
N LEU A 79 -18.04 -4.57 -15.54
CA LEU A 79 -18.57 -5.30 -14.38
C LEU A 79 -17.70 -5.09 -13.13
N ASN A 80 -16.38 -5.20 -13.27
CA ASN A 80 -15.45 -4.97 -12.15
C ASN A 80 -15.56 -3.54 -11.59
N LEU A 81 -15.67 -2.53 -12.48
CA LEU A 81 -15.83 -1.13 -12.08
C LEU A 81 -17.20 -0.83 -11.49
N ILE A 82 -18.27 -1.48 -11.98
CA ILE A 82 -19.63 -1.34 -11.42
C ILE A 82 -19.66 -1.84 -9.97
N PHE A 83 -19.08 -3.02 -9.69
CA PHE A 83 -19.00 -3.52 -8.32
C PHE A 83 -18.18 -2.59 -7.43
N LEU A 84 -17.01 -2.15 -7.90
CA LEU A 84 -16.21 -1.18 -7.15
C LEU A 84 -16.98 0.12 -6.90
N PHE A 85 -17.72 0.61 -7.89
CA PHE A 85 -18.54 1.80 -7.75
C PHE A 85 -19.66 1.63 -6.72
N TYR A 86 -20.41 0.53 -6.80
CA TYR A 86 -21.50 0.26 -5.87
C TYR A 86 -21.01 0.24 -4.42
N PHE A 87 -19.96 -0.51 -4.12
CA PHE A 87 -19.48 -0.66 -2.74
C PHE A 87 -18.66 0.54 -2.24
N LYS A 88 -17.92 1.25 -3.11
CA LYS A 88 -16.99 2.30 -2.69
C LYS A 88 -17.50 3.72 -2.93
N TYR A 89 -18.13 3.99 -4.08
CA TYR A 89 -18.43 5.36 -4.52
C TYR A 89 -19.91 5.73 -4.46
N PHE A 90 -20.82 4.75 -4.35
CA PHE A 90 -22.26 5.00 -4.34
C PHE A 90 -22.68 5.99 -3.26
N GLY A 91 -22.19 5.83 -2.03
CA GLY A 91 -22.45 6.76 -0.93
C GLY A 91 -22.00 8.18 -1.25
N PHE A 92 -20.72 8.36 -1.60
CA PHE A 92 -20.17 9.67 -1.94
C PHE A 92 -20.93 10.36 -3.08
N VAL A 93 -21.26 9.64 -4.16
CA VAL A 93 -22.00 10.24 -5.29
C VAL A 93 -23.41 10.63 -4.88
N THR A 94 -24.12 9.77 -4.15
CA THR A 94 -25.51 10.06 -3.77
C THR A 94 -25.61 11.17 -2.73
N THR A 95 -24.75 11.19 -1.71
CA THR A 95 -24.81 12.18 -0.63
C THR A 95 -24.10 13.48 -0.97
N GLU A 96 -22.87 13.44 -1.48
CA GLU A 96 -22.04 14.64 -1.68
C GLU A 96 -22.27 15.32 -3.04
N ILE A 97 -22.59 14.55 -4.08
CA ILE A 97 -22.76 15.10 -5.44
C ILE A 97 -24.24 15.36 -5.75
N LEU A 98 -25.11 14.41 -5.45
CA LEU A 98 -26.55 14.51 -5.73
C LEU A 98 -27.35 15.14 -4.57
N GLY A 99 -26.75 15.30 -3.39
CA GLY A 99 -27.40 15.90 -2.22
C GLY A 99 -28.54 15.05 -1.63
N LEU A 100 -28.59 13.75 -1.93
CA LEU A 100 -29.63 12.86 -1.44
C LEU A 100 -29.39 12.51 0.04
N THR A 101 -30.42 12.63 0.86
CA THR A 101 -30.37 12.20 2.26
C THR A 101 -30.61 10.70 2.35
N ILE A 102 -29.53 9.92 2.24
CA ILE A 102 -29.55 8.47 2.42
C ILE A 102 -29.06 8.16 3.84
N ASN A 103 -29.79 7.30 4.57
CA ASN A 103 -29.32 6.85 5.87
C ASN A 103 -28.04 6.01 5.66
N ARG A 104 -26.97 6.29 6.41
CA ARG A 104 -25.70 5.54 6.32
C ARG A 104 -25.87 4.03 6.47
N GLN A 105 -26.88 3.57 7.23
CA GLN A 105 -27.20 2.15 7.38
C GLN A 105 -27.73 1.49 6.09
N GLN A 106 -28.19 2.28 5.12
CA GLN A 106 -28.66 1.81 3.82
C GLN A 106 -27.52 1.74 2.79
N LEU A 107 -26.35 2.30 3.10
CA LEU A 107 -25.19 2.24 2.23
C LEU A 107 -24.54 0.85 2.32
N PRO A 108 -24.03 0.32 1.20
CA PRO A 108 -23.35 -0.96 1.21
C PRO A 108 -22.08 -0.88 2.05
N VAL A 109 -21.85 -1.89 2.90
CA VAL A 109 -20.59 -2.00 3.65
C VAL A 109 -19.46 -2.33 2.67
N LEU A 110 -18.39 -1.55 2.73
CA LEU A 110 -17.23 -1.69 1.86
C LEU A 110 -16.46 -2.98 2.20
N PRO A 111 -16.37 -3.96 1.30
CA PRO A 111 -15.61 -5.18 1.56
C PRO A 111 -14.11 -4.86 1.52
N LEU A 112 -13.37 -5.36 2.51
CA LEU A 112 -11.93 -5.14 2.57
C LEU A 112 -11.23 -5.70 1.33
N GLY A 113 -10.26 -4.97 0.79
CA GLY A 113 -9.51 -5.43 -0.37
C GLY A 113 -10.27 -5.41 -1.71
N ILE A 114 -11.53 -4.96 -1.78
CA ILE A 114 -12.28 -4.84 -3.05
C ILE A 114 -11.53 -4.05 -4.10
N SER A 115 -10.88 -2.97 -3.68
CA SER A 115 -10.05 -2.14 -4.57
C SER A 115 -8.88 -2.93 -5.16
N PHE A 116 -8.24 -3.81 -4.39
CA PHE A 116 -7.09 -4.61 -4.81
C PHE A 116 -7.50 -5.77 -5.72
N PHE A 117 -8.48 -6.58 -5.33
CA PHE A 117 -8.90 -7.72 -6.16
C PHE A 117 -9.60 -7.27 -7.44
N THR A 118 -10.29 -6.12 -7.45
CA THR A 118 -10.82 -5.51 -8.68
C THR A 118 -9.67 -5.11 -9.62
N PHE A 119 -8.59 -4.51 -9.11
CA PHE A 119 -7.43 -4.12 -9.93
C PHE A 119 -6.69 -5.34 -10.49
N GLN A 120 -6.58 -6.43 -9.72
CA GLN A 120 -6.00 -7.70 -10.17
C GLN A 120 -6.86 -8.40 -11.23
N ALA A 121 -8.19 -8.33 -11.10
CA ALA A 121 -9.13 -8.85 -12.08
C ALA A 121 -9.06 -8.07 -13.40
N ILE A 122 -9.05 -6.73 -13.33
CA ILE A 122 -8.90 -5.87 -14.50
C ILE A 122 -7.55 -6.11 -15.18
N SER A 123 -6.44 -6.16 -14.44
CA SER A 123 -5.13 -6.43 -15.02
C SER A 123 -5.11 -7.80 -15.70
N TYR A 124 -5.68 -8.84 -15.08
CA TYR A 124 -5.78 -10.17 -15.69
C TYR A 124 -6.52 -10.15 -17.02
N LEU A 125 -7.70 -9.52 -17.09
CA LEU A 125 -8.47 -9.45 -18.33
C LEU A 125 -7.72 -8.67 -19.43
N VAL A 126 -7.06 -7.57 -19.06
CA VAL A 126 -6.28 -6.76 -20.00
C VAL A 126 -5.04 -7.51 -20.49
N ASP A 127 -4.31 -8.18 -19.60
CA ASP A 127 -3.12 -8.97 -19.94
C ASP A 127 -3.48 -10.11 -20.91
N VAL A 128 -4.61 -10.79 -20.68
CA VAL A 128 -5.14 -11.82 -21.60
C VAL A 128 -5.50 -11.20 -22.96
N TYR A 129 -6.17 -10.04 -22.96
CA TYR A 129 -6.53 -9.36 -24.21
C TYR A 129 -5.32 -8.89 -25.03
N ARG A 130 -4.24 -8.48 -24.35
CA ARG A 130 -2.96 -8.06 -24.97
C ARG A 130 -2.06 -9.24 -25.35
N HIS A 131 -2.42 -10.46 -24.93
CA HIS A 131 -1.60 -11.66 -25.05
C HIS A 131 -0.29 -11.63 -24.24
N ASP A 132 -0.24 -10.79 -23.20
CA ASP A 132 0.87 -10.74 -22.24
C ASP A 132 0.84 -11.98 -21.30
N ALA A 133 -0.32 -12.61 -21.15
CA ALA A 133 -0.50 -13.89 -20.45
C ALA A 133 -1.59 -14.75 -21.11
N LYS A 134 -1.46 -16.08 -21.02
CA LYS A 134 -2.55 -17.00 -21.39
C LYS A 134 -3.62 -17.02 -20.29
N PRO A 135 -4.92 -17.25 -20.61
CA PRO A 135 -5.93 -17.41 -19.57
C PRO A 135 -5.57 -18.51 -18.58
N ALA A 136 -6.02 -18.36 -17.33
CA ALA A 136 -5.94 -19.39 -16.32
C ALA A 136 -6.52 -20.72 -16.81
N ASN A 137 -5.91 -21.85 -16.45
CA ASN A 137 -6.37 -23.16 -16.91
C ASN A 137 -7.65 -23.59 -16.18
N SER A 138 -7.82 -23.13 -14.95
CA SER A 138 -8.95 -23.45 -14.10
C SER A 138 -9.38 -22.24 -13.26
N VAL A 139 -10.60 -22.31 -12.72
CA VAL A 139 -11.09 -21.35 -11.73
C VAL A 139 -10.20 -21.36 -10.47
N LEU A 140 -9.61 -22.51 -10.12
CA LEU A 140 -8.71 -22.66 -8.98
C LEU A 140 -7.44 -21.83 -9.15
N ASP A 141 -6.83 -21.86 -10.35
CA ASP A 141 -5.61 -21.08 -10.63
C ASP A 141 -5.88 -19.57 -10.56
N LEU A 142 -7.01 -19.13 -11.13
CA LEU A 142 -7.40 -17.72 -11.05
C LEU A 142 -7.77 -17.33 -9.61
N GLY A 143 -8.47 -18.21 -8.91
CA GLY A 143 -8.82 -18.02 -7.51
C GLY A 143 -7.59 -17.90 -6.63
N LEU A 144 -6.57 -18.73 -6.84
CA LEU A 144 -5.30 -18.62 -6.12
C LEU A 144 -4.62 -17.27 -6.42
N TYR A 145 -4.54 -16.86 -7.69
CA TYR A 145 -3.97 -15.54 -8.03
C TYR A 145 -4.67 -14.40 -7.30
N ILE A 146 -6.01 -14.33 -7.40
CA ILE A 146 -6.76 -13.19 -6.88
C ILE A 146 -6.82 -13.22 -5.35
N SER A 147 -7.02 -14.40 -4.75
CA SER A 147 -7.31 -14.52 -3.32
C SER A 147 -6.09 -14.73 -2.43
N MET A 148 -4.90 -15.00 -2.96
CA MET A 148 -3.71 -15.37 -2.17
C MET A 148 -3.48 -14.42 -0.98
N PHE A 149 -3.62 -14.95 0.25
CA PHE A 149 -3.67 -14.12 1.46
C PHE A 149 -2.46 -13.20 1.71
N PRO A 150 -1.20 -13.56 1.33
CA PRO A 150 -0.10 -12.59 1.36
C PRO A 150 -0.43 -11.26 0.69
N GLN A 151 -1.18 -11.28 -0.42
CA GLN A 151 -1.43 -10.09 -1.23
C GLN A 151 -2.86 -9.55 -1.20
N LEU A 152 -3.85 -10.36 -0.82
CA LEU A 152 -5.28 -10.07 -1.00
C LEU A 152 -5.74 -8.70 -0.47
N ILE A 153 -5.40 -8.40 0.78
CA ILE A 153 -5.95 -7.22 1.46
C ILE A 153 -5.25 -5.94 1.02
N ALA A 154 -3.92 -5.92 1.11
CA ALA A 154 -3.10 -4.74 0.81
C ALA A 154 -1.66 -5.06 0.40
N GLY A 155 -1.41 -6.25 -0.16
CA GLY A 155 -0.06 -6.57 -0.62
C GLY A 155 0.26 -5.88 -1.95
N PRO A 156 1.46 -6.13 -2.49
CA PRO A 156 1.81 -5.65 -3.82
C PRO A 156 0.77 -6.08 -4.87
N ILE A 157 0.37 -5.16 -5.75
CA ILE A 157 -0.52 -5.45 -6.87
C ILE A 157 0.27 -6.24 -7.91
N VAL A 158 0.12 -7.55 -7.84
CA VAL A 158 0.86 -8.50 -8.70
C VAL A 158 0.13 -8.69 -10.02
N ARG A 159 0.91 -8.84 -11.10
CA ARG A 159 0.36 -9.19 -12.42
C ARG A 159 0.24 -10.69 -12.55
N TYR A 160 -0.83 -11.13 -13.20
CA TYR A 160 -1.02 -12.54 -13.45
C TYR A 160 0.14 -13.14 -14.27
N ALA A 161 0.65 -12.38 -15.26
CA ALA A 161 1.79 -12.80 -16.08
C ALA A 161 3.02 -13.19 -15.25
N SER A 162 3.34 -12.44 -14.18
CA SER A 162 4.53 -12.68 -13.36
C SER A 162 4.42 -13.89 -12.43
N ILE A 163 3.21 -14.36 -12.12
CA ILE A 163 3.02 -15.50 -11.20
C ILE A 163 2.44 -16.75 -11.85
N SER A 164 1.81 -16.63 -13.03
CA SER A 164 1.12 -17.73 -13.69
C SER A 164 1.99 -18.98 -13.86
N GLN A 165 3.29 -18.80 -14.11
CA GLN A 165 4.25 -19.88 -14.20
C GLN A 165 4.49 -20.56 -12.84
N ALA A 166 4.63 -19.79 -11.75
CA ALA A 166 4.82 -20.31 -10.40
C ALA A 166 3.57 -21.01 -9.84
N ILE A 167 2.38 -20.65 -10.31
CA ILE A 167 1.13 -21.38 -9.97
C ILE A 167 1.24 -22.82 -10.47
N ARG A 168 1.80 -23.03 -11.67
CA ARG A 168 1.93 -24.35 -12.31
C ARG A 168 3.13 -25.11 -11.77
N ASN A 169 4.31 -24.49 -11.88
CA ASN A 169 5.60 -25.10 -11.60
C ASN A 169 6.42 -24.14 -10.74
N ARG A 170 6.29 -24.24 -9.41
CA ARG A 170 7.18 -23.54 -8.49
C ARG A 170 8.20 -24.48 -7.86
N VAL A 171 9.41 -23.98 -7.72
CA VAL A 171 10.48 -24.56 -6.93
C VAL A 171 10.64 -23.69 -5.69
N ILE A 172 10.79 -24.32 -4.53
CA ILE A 172 11.04 -23.61 -3.27
C ILE A 172 12.45 -23.97 -2.84
N GLU A 173 13.31 -22.96 -2.80
CA GLU A 173 14.68 -23.11 -2.32
C GLU A 173 14.77 -22.72 -0.84
N PHE A 174 15.71 -23.34 -0.12
CA PHE A 174 15.95 -23.00 1.28
C PHE A 174 16.31 -21.52 1.48
N ASN A 175 17.03 -20.94 0.52
CA ASN A 175 17.38 -19.52 0.51
C ASN A 175 16.15 -18.61 0.45
N ASP A 176 15.09 -19.01 -0.28
CA ASP A 176 13.83 -18.26 -0.33
C ASP A 176 13.08 -18.32 0.98
N ILE A 177 13.08 -19.48 1.66
CA ILE A 177 12.47 -19.63 2.98
C ILE A 177 13.19 -18.72 3.99
N GLN A 178 14.52 -18.75 4.02
CA GLN A 178 15.33 -17.92 4.93
C GLN A 178 15.11 -16.42 4.66
N ALA A 179 15.14 -16.01 3.38
CA ALA A 179 14.86 -14.63 3.00
C ALA A 179 13.42 -14.23 3.37
N GLY A 180 12.48 -15.15 3.20
CA GLY A 180 11.07 -14.95 3.52
C GLY A 180 10.82 -14.68 4.99
N PHE A 181 11.36 -15.52 5.89
CA PHE A 181 11.28 -15.29 7.34
C PHE A 181 11.99 -14.01 7.75
N SER A 182 13.15 -13.71 7.16
CA SER A 182 13.87 -12.46 7.44
C SER A 182 13.02 -11.23 7.10
N LEU A 183 12.40 -11.21 5.92
CA LEU A 183 11.52 -10.12 5.48
C LEU A 183 10.27 -10.01 6.36
N PHE A 184 9.70 -11.14 6.76
CA PHE A 184 8.54 -11.17 7.65
C PHE A 184 8.86 -10.56 9.01
N ILE A 185 9.97 -10.96 9.64
CA ILE A 185 10.41 -10.42 10.94
C ILE A 185 10.72 -8.93 10.85
N ILE A 186 11.43 -8.48 9.79
CA ILE A 186 11.73 -7.07 9.58
C ILE A 186 10.43 -6.27 9.39
N GLY A 187 9.49 -6.77 8.58
CA GLY A 187 8.19 -6.14 8.38
C GLY A 187 7.40 -6.04 9.70
N LEU A 188 7.29 -7.15 10.44
CA LEU A 188 6.61 -7.16 11.74
C LEU A 188 7.24 -6.16 12.73
N SER A 189 8.57 -6.06 12.75
CA SER A 189 9.30 -5.11 13.58
C SER A 189 9.02 -3.66 13.18
N GLN A 190 9.02 -3.35 11.87
CA GLN A 190 8.67 -2.02 11.38
C GLN A 190 7.24 -1.62 11.78
N LYS A 191 6.29 -2.56 11.72
CA LYS A 191 4.90 -2.33 12.16
C LYS A 191 4.84 -2.01 13.65
N LEU A 192 5.30 -2.92 14.49
CA LEU A 192 5.06 -2.86 15.94
C LEU A 192 5.94 -1.85 16.67
N ILE A 193 7.19 -1.68 16.23
CA ILE A 193 8.17 -0.84 16.94
C ILE A 193 8.12 0.60 16.41
N LEU A 194 8.01 0.79 15.09
CA LEU A 194 8.07 2.12 14.48
C LEU A 194 6.67 2.64 14.16
N ALA A 195 5.93 1.96 13.27
CA ALA A 195 4.68 2.48 12.73
C ALA A 195 3.62 2.71 13.81
N ASP A 196 3.39 1.73 14.69
CA ASP A 196 2.38 1.81 15.75
C ASP A 196 2.71 2.91 16.79
N LYS A 197 3.99 3.20 17.04
CA LYS A 197 4.40 4.29 17.93
C LYS A 197 4.24 5.66 17.28
N MET A 198 4.54 5.78 16.00
CA MET A 198 4.27 7.01 15.24
C MET A 198 2.76 7.24 15.08
N ALA A 199 1.97 6.16 15.01
CA ALA A 199 0.51 6.22 14.94
C ALA A 199 -0.10 6.89 16.17
N LEU A 200 0.38 6.58 17.38
CA LEU A 200 -0.11 7.21 18.60
C LEU A 200 0.05 8.74 18.54
N VAL A 201 1.25 9.22 18.19
CA VAL A 201 1.52 10.66 18.07
C VAL A 201 0.66 11.31 16.99
N ALA A 202 0.53 10.67 15.82
CA ALA A 202 -0.29 11.19 14.74
C ALA A 202 -1.77 11.22 15.14
N ASP A 203 -2.29 10.15 15.72
CA ASP A 203 -3.70 10.03 16.10
C ASP A 203 -4.08 11.01 17.22
N ASP A 204 -3.19 11.21 18.20
CA ASP A 204 -3.39 12.20 19.26
C ASP A 204 -3.53 13.61 18.68
N VAL A 205 -2.66 14.00 17.74
CA VAL A 205 -2.70 15.34 17.12
C VAL A 205 -3.89 15.48 16.17
N PHE A 206 -4.16 14.50 15.31
CA PHE A 206 -5.25 14.56 14.33
C PHE A 206 -6.64 14.39 14.95
N SER A 207 -6.74 13.97 16.22
CA SER A 207 -8.01 13.93 16.96
C SER A 207 -8.29 15.20 17.78
N MET A 208 -7.34 16.15 17.82
CA MET A 208 -7.53 17.44 18.47
C MET A 208 -8.63 18.25 17.79
N SER A 209 -9.30 19.10 18.58
CA SER A 209 -10.23 20.08 18.04
C SER A 209 -9.50 21.07 17.12
N ASN A 210 -10.12 21.46 16.01
CA ASN A 210 -9.50 22.36 15.02
C ASN A 210 -9.02 23.68 15.67
N ALA A 211 -9.72 24.19 16.67
CA ALA A 211 -9.35 25.41 17.40
C ALA A 211 -8.10 25.29 18.30
N SER A 212 -7.61 24.07 18.55
CA SER A 212 -6.48 23.78 19.45
C SER A 212 -5.21 23.36 18.74
N ILE A 213 -5.24 23.24 17.40
CA ILE A 213 -4.11 22.77 16.60
C ILE A 213 -3.10 23.89 16.45
N SER A 214 -2.05 23.86 17.29
CA SER A 214 -0.95 24.82 17.16
C SER A 214 0.01 24.48 16.00
N THR A 215 0.86 25.43 15.58
CA THR A 215 1.97 25.14 14.65
C THR A 215 2.83 23.96 15.09
N THR A 216 3.21 23.87 16.37
CA THR A 216 4.02 22.76 16.90
C THR A 216 3.24 21.44 16.86
N ALA A 217 1.95 21.47 17.18
CA ALA A 217 1.09 20.30 17.08
C ALA A 217 1.01 19.81 15.63
N ALA A 218 0.68 20.70 14.69
CA ALA A 218 0.56 20.37 13.27
C ALA A 218 1.84 19.73 12.69
N TRP A 219 3.01 20.32 12.95
CA TRP A 219 4.28 19.74 12.52
C TRP A 219 4.60 18.40 13.20
N SER A 220 4.26 18.25 14.49
CA SER A 220 4.43 16.98 15.22
C SER A 220 3.58 15.88 14.60
N GLY A 221 2.28 16.13 14.41
CA GLY A 221 1.33 15.18 13.85
C GLY A 221 1.65 14.79 12.42
N VAL A 222 1.94 15.76 11.53
CA VAL A 222 2.25 15.49 10.13
C VAL A 222 3.59 14.76 9.97
N SER A 223 4.59 15.09 10.78
CA SER A 223 5.89 14.38 10.74
C SER A 223 5.77 12.95 11.25
N ALA A 224 5.05 12.73 12.36
CA ALA A 224 4.76 11.39 12.86
C ALA A 224 3.96 10.59 11.84
N TYR A 225 2.92 11.19 11.26
CA TYR A 225 2.11 10.55 10.24
C TYR A 225 2.90 10.16 8.98
N THR A 226 3.85 11.01 8.57
CA THR A 226 4.76 10.72 7.45
C THR A 226 5.55 9.43 7.70
N LEU A 227 6.09 9.24 8.91
CA LEU A 227 6.81 8.01 9.25
C LEU A 227 5.85 6.83 9.44
N GLN A 228 4.69 7.05 10.07
CA GLN A 228 3.65 6.04 10.26
C GLN A 228 3.22 5.44 8.92
N ILE A 229 2.75 6.25 7.97
CA ILE A 229 2.21 5.76 6.69
C ILE A 229 3.26 4.98 5.90
N TYR A 230 4.52 5.41 5.95
CA TYR A 230 5.61 4.69 5.32
C TYR A 230 5.89 3.34 5.98
N PHE A 231 6.15 3.33 7.29
CA PHE A 231 6.55 2.09 7.97
C PHE A 231 5.41 1.11 8.09
N ASP A 232 4.16 1.57 8.26
CA ASP A 232 3.01 0.67 8.33
C ASP A 232 2.82 -0.07 6.99
N PHE A 233 2.88 0.67 5.88
CA PHE A 233 2.65 0.08 4.58
C PHE A 233 3.85 -0.72 4.05
N SER A 234 5.07 -0.23 4.31
CA SER A 234 6.30 -0.98 4.06
C SER A 234 6.32 -2.28 4.85
N ALA A 235 5.98 -2.25 6.14
CA ALA A 235 5.90 -3.42 6.99
C ALA A 235 4.94 -4.48 6.43
N TYR A 236 3.71 -4.08 6.09
CA TYR A 236 2.74 -4.98 5.48
C TYR A 236 3.30 -5.59 4.19
N SER A 237 3.86 -4.76 3.31
CA SER A 237 4.43 -5.21 2.04
C SER A 237 5.60 -6.19 2.23
N LEU A 238 6.47 -5.95 3.21
CA LEU A 238 7.59 -6.84 3.54
C LEU A 238 7.11 -8.18 4.09
N MET A 239 6.11 -8.18 4.98
CA MET A 239 5.48 -9.41 5.46
C MET A 239 4.84 -10.20 4.32
N ALA A 240 4.09 -9.52 3.44
CA ALA A 240 3.49 -10.12 2.25
C ALA A 240 4.53 -10.77 1.33
N ILE A 241 5.59 -10.02 0.97
CA ILE A 241 6.69 -10.52 0.12
C ILE A 241 7.41 -11.69 0.81
N GLY A 242 7.62 -11.59 2.12
CA GLY A 242 8.26 -12.64 2.93
C GLY A 242 7.48 -13.94 2.90
N LEU A 243 6.17 -13.87 3.18
CA LEU A 243 5.27 -15.02 3.09
C LEU A 243 5.23 -15.59 1.68
N GLY A 244 5.13 -14.73 0.65
CA GLY A 244 5.20 -15.13 -0.75
C GLY A 244 6.43 -15.97 -1.05
N ARG A 245 7.63 -15.53 -0.64
CA ARG A 245 8.86 -16.29 -0.84
C ARG A 245 8.83 -17.66 -0.17
N ILE A 246 8.34 -17.76 1.07
CA ILE A 246 8.25 -19.04 1.80
C ILE A 246 7.41 -20.07 1.02
N ILE A 247 6.33 -19.62 0.37
CA ILE A 247 5.42 -20.48 -0.39
C ILE A 247 5.79 -20.60 -1.88
N GLY A 248 6.88 -19.98 -2.33
CA GLY A 248 7.41 -20.07 -3.70
C GLY A 248 6.84 -19.05 -4.70
N PHE A 249 6.27 -17.94 -4.23
CA PHE A 249 5.80 -16.81 -5.05
C PHE A 249 6.65 -15.55 -4.85
N HIS A 250 7.19 -15.03 -5.94
CA HIS A 250 8.05 -13.85 -5.93
C HIS A 250 7.25 -12.56 -6.16
N LEU A 251 6.78 -11.96 -5.07
CA LEU A 251 6.02 -10.70 -5.13
C LEU A 251 6.98 -9.50 -5.35
N PRO A 252 6.56 -8.47 -6.13
CA PRO A 252 7.37 -7.29 -6.37
C PRO A 252 7.48 -6.41 -5.11
N ARG A 253 8.55 -5.61 -5.03
CA ARG A 253 8.70 -4.62 -3.95
C ARG A 253 7.77 -3.44 -4.15
N ASN A 254 7.20 -2.94 -3.06
CA ASN A 254 6.38 -1.72 -3.05
C ASN A 254 7.13 -0.46 -2.66
N PHE A 255 8.22 -0.59 -1.92
CA PHE A 255 8.95 0.55 -1.37
C PHE A 255 10.45 0.41 -1.58
N ASP A 256 11.09 1.53 -1.93
CA ASP A 256 12.54 1.64 -2.06
C ASP A 256 13.04 3.00 -1.54
N TYR A 257 12.98 3.17 -0.21
CA TYR A 257 13.38 4.38 0.53
C TYR A 257 12.89 5.68 -0.13
N PRO A 258 11.55 5.88 -0.20
CA PRO A 258 10.95 6.98 -0.96
C PRO A 258 11.36 8.37 -0.43
N TYR A 259 11.60 8.51 0.88
CA TYR A 259 11.98 9.79 1.50
C TYR A 259 13.42 10.22 1.25
N GLN A 260 14.24 9.41 0.58
CA GLN A 260 15.55 9.82 0.09
C GLN A 260 15.48 10.64 -1.21
N SER A 261 14.32 10.66 -1.88
CA SER A 261 14.20 11.23 -3.22
C SER A 261 14.44 12.75 -3.21
N THR A 262 14.79 13.32 -4.36
CA THR A 262 14.96 14.78 -4.51
C THR A 262 14.01 15.40 -5.54
N SER A 263 13.04 14.62 -6.02
CA SER A 263 11.96 15.06 -6.91
C SER A 263 10.73 14.18 -6.73
N LEU A 264 9.54 14.72 -6.98
CA LEU A 264 8.29 14.01 -6.84
C LEU A 264 8.19 12.88 -7.88
N SER A 265 8.76 13.09 -9.06
CA SER A 265 8.89 12.04 -10.08
C SER A 265 9.69 10.83 -9.62
N GLU A 266 10.76 11.04 -8.83
CA GLU A 266 11.55 9.96 -8.23
C GLU A 266 10.80 9.31 -7.06
N PHE A 267 10.17 10.12 -6.21
CA PHE A 267 9.37 9.65 -5.08
C PHE A 267 8.33 8.60 -5.52
N TRP A 268 7.55 8.87 -6.56
CA TRP A 268 6.54 7.93 -7.08
C TRP A 268 7.11 6.69 -7.79
N ARG A 269 8.42 6.64 -8.06
CA ARG A 269 9.11 5.42 -8.51
C ARG A 269 9.58 4.55 -7.36
N ARG A 270 9.55 5.08 -6.13
CA ARG A 270 10.02 4.43 -4.90
C ARG A 270 8.90 4.22 -3.88
N TRP A 271 7.77 4.90 -4.04
CA TRP A 271 6.57 4.79 -3.21
C TRP A 271 5.50 3.96 -3.91
N HIS A 272 4.94 2.97 -3.20
CA HIS A 272 3.86 2.11 -3.67
C HIS A 272 4.02 1.65 -5.14
N ILE A 273 5.21 1.12 -5.44
CA ILE A 273 5.71 0.86 -6.80
C ILE A 273 4.73 0.00 -7.61
N SER A 274 4.11 -1.02 -7.01
CA SER A 274 3.14 -1.86 -7.75
C SER A 274 1.94 -1.07 -8.24
N LEU A 275 1.41 -0.15 -7.43
CA LEU A 275 0.25 0.69 -7.77
C LEU A 275 0.64 1.71 -8.84
N SER A 276 1.76 2.40 -8.67
CA SER A 276 2.26 3.35 -9.68
C SER A 276 2.52 2.66 -11.03
N THR A 277 3.05 1.44 -11.00
CA THR A 277 3.28 0.62 -12.21
C THR A 277 1.96 0.13 -12.82
N TRP A 278 0.94 -0.16 -12.01
CA TRP A 278 -0.40 -0.50 -12.50
C TRP A 278 -1.05 0.70 -13.20
N PHE A 279 -1.11 1.86 -12.55
CA PHE A 279 -1.66 3.08 -13.17
C PHE A 279 -0.92 3.48 -14.44
N ARG A 280 0.41 3.30 -14.47
CA ARG A 280 1.20 3.54 -15.68
C ARG A 280 0.75 2.65 -16.84
N ASP A 281 0.67 1.34 -16.62
CA ASP A 281 0.55 0.36 -17.72
C ASP A 281 -0.90 0.07 -18.13
N TYR A 282 -1.86 0.26 -17.23
CA TYR A 282 -3.29 0.03 -17.47
C TYR A 282 -4.11 1.30 -17.69
N LEU A 283 -3.57 2.49 -17.37
CA LEU A 283 -4.29 3.76 -17.55
C LEU A 283 -3.48 4.80 -18.33
N TYR A 284 -2.29 5.19 -17.85
CA TYR A 284 -1.49 6.27 -18.45
C TYR A 284 -1.04 5.97 -19.89
N ILE A 285 -0.46 4.78 -20.14
CA ILE A 285 0.00 4.37 -21.48
C ILE A 285 -1.19 4.26 -22.46
N PRO A 286 -2.31 3.60 -22.11
CA PRO A 286 -3.52 3.59 -22.96
C PRO A 286 -4.07 4.98 -23.30
N LEU A 287 -3.94 5.98 -22.42
CA LEU A 287 -4.33 7.38 -22.69
C LEU A 287 -3.35 8.11 -23.65
N GLY A 288 -2.34 7.42 -24.20
CA GLY A 288 -1.35 7.96 -25.12
C GLY A 288 -0.02 8.36 -24.46
N GLY A 289 0.11 8.16 -23.14
CA GLY A 289 1.35 8.40 -22.40
C GLY A 289 1.99 9.77 -22.70
N ASN A 290 3.26 9.75 -23.14
CA ASN A 290 4.01 10.94 -23.56
C ASN A 290 3.96 11.20 -25.09
N GLN A 291 3.22 10.40 -25.86
CA GLN A 291 3.36 10.37 -27.33
C GLN A 291 2.51 11.43 -28.05
N ARG A 292 1.51 12.01 -27.38
CA ARG A 292 0.55 12.98 -27.96
C ARG A 292 0.85 14.44 -27.61
N GLY A 293 2.12 14.76 -27.36
CA GLY A 293 2.60 16.11 -27.04
C GLY A 293 2.50 16.49 -25.56
N LYS A 294 3.03 17.69 -25.22
CA LYS A 294 3.17 18.16 -23.82
C LYS A 294 1.82 18.36 -23.13
N PHE A 295 0.86 18.99 -23.80
CA PHE A 295 -0.47 19.25 -23.22
C PHE A 295 -1.20 17.95 -22.83
N ARG A 296 -1.26 16.97 -23.74
CA ARG A 296 -1.86 15.66 -23.44
C ARG A 296 -1.09 14.92 -22.35
N THR A 297 0.23 15.03 -22.32
CA THR A 297 1.04 14.45 -21.23
C THR A 297 0.63 15.02 -19.87
N TYR A 298 0.47 16.33 -19.76
CA TYR A 298 0.10 16.99 -18.51
C TYR A 298 -1.31 16.64 -18.07
N LEU A 299 -2.26 16.66 -19.01
CA LEU A 299 -3.64 16.24 -18.76
C LEU A 299 -3.69 14.78 -18.30
N ASN A 300 -2.95 13.88 -18.96
CA ASN A 300 -2.88 12.48 -18.58
C ASN A 300 -2.29 12.28 -17.18
N LEU A 301 -1.29 13.07 -16.78
CA LEU A 301 -0.73 13.01 -15.42
C LEU A 301 -1.77 13.43 -14.37
N ILE A 302 -2.48 14.54 -14.60
CA ILE A 302 -3.54 15.00 -13.69
C ILE A 302 -4.64 13.94 -13.60
N ILE A 303 -5.15 13.44 -14.72
CA ILE A 303 -6.20 12.41 -14.74
C ILE A 303 -5.77 11.17 -13.95
N VAL A 304 -4.55 10.65 -14.20
CA VAL A 304 -4.07 9.43 -13.55
C VAL A 304 -3.91 9.63 -12.04
N PHE A 305 -3.36 10.76 -11.61
CA PHE A 305 -3.19 11.02 -10.18
C PHE A 305 -4.50 11.34 -9.46
N THR A 306 -5.43 12.05 -10.09
CA THR A 306 -6.78 12.26 -9.53
C THR A 306 -7.53 10.94 -9.39
N LEU A 307 -7.47 10.06 -10.39
CA LEU A 307 -8.06 8.72 -10.31
C LEU A 307 -7.36 7.83 -9.28
N CYS A 308 -6.04 8.00 -9.09
CA CYS A 308 -5.30 7.37 -8.00
C CYS A 308 -5.79 7.87 -6.63
N GLY A 309 -6.01 9.18 -6.48
CA GLY A 309 -6.63 9.75 -5.28
C GLY A 309 -7.99 9.14 -4.99
N ILE A 310 -8.92 9.20 -5.96
CA ILE A 310 -10.25 8.61 -5.82
C ILE A 310 -10.18 7.11 -5.50
N TRP A 311 -9.21 6.39 -6.08
CA TRP A 311 -8.98 4.98 -5.75
C TRP A 311 -8.63 4.75 -4.27
N HIS A 312 -7.96 5.69 -3.60
CA HIS A 312 -7.68 5.58 -2.17
C HIS A 312 -8.95 5.70 -1.34
N GLY A 313 -9.79 6.71 -1.59
CA GLY A 313 -11.05 6.87 -0.85
C GLY A 313 -12.06 7.78 -1.54
N ALA A 314 -13.34 7.59 -1.18
CA ALA A 314 -14.47 8.33 -1.74
C ALA A 314 -14.75 9.61 -0.94
N ALA A 315 -13.80 10.55 -0.95
CA ALA A 315 -13.93 11.85 -0.29
C ALA A 315 -13.18 12.95 -1.05
N TRP A 316 -13.57 14.21 -0.84
CA TRP A 316 -12.93 15.37 -1.47
C TRP A 316 -11.44 15.48 -1.15
N ASN A 317 -11.06 15.12 0.07
CA ASN A 317 -9.68 15.09 0.55
C ASN A 317 -8.78 14.25 -0.39
N PHE A 318 -9.23 13.06 -0.79
CA PHE A 318 -8.48 12.17 -1.69
C PHE A 318 -8.44 12.67 -3.13
N LEU A 319 -9.52 13.30 -3.60
CA LEU A 319 -9.56 13.93 -4.92
C LEU A 319 -8.53 15.06 -4.99
N LEU A 320 -8.52 15.94 -3.99
CA LEU A 320 -7.55 17.05 -3.91
C LEU A 320 -6.12 16.54 -3.72
N TRP A 321 -5.92 15.50 -2.93
CA TRP A 321 -4.62 14.83 -2.79
C TRP A 321 -4.07 14.38 -4.15
N GLY A 322 -4.91 13.70 -4.95
CA GLY A 322 -4.55 13.24 -6.29
C GLY A 322 -4.26 14.41 -7.23
N TYR A 323 -5.16 15.40 -7.26
CA TYR A 323 -4.98 16.60 -8.07
C TYR A 323 -3.70 17.37 -7.72
N PHE A 324 -3.39 17.52 -6.42
CA PHE A 324 -2.20 18.16 -5.91
C PHE A 324 -0.93 17.47 -6.42
N HIS A 325 -0.80 16.15 -6.24
CA HIS A 325 0.37 15.42 -6.72
C HIS A 325 0.49 15.44 -8.25
N GLY A 326 -0.62 15.33 -8.98
CA GLY A 326 -0.65 15.46 -10.43
C GLY A 326 -0.17 16.83 -10.90
N SER A 327 -0.61 17.90 -10.24
CA SER A 327 -0.24 19.28 -10.52
C SER A 327 1.24 19.54 -10.24
N VAL A 328 1.76 19.09 -9.10
CA VAL A 328 3.18 19.24 -8.76
C VAL A 328 4.07 18.50 -9.76
N LEU A 329 3.69 17.30 -10.21
CA LEU A 329 4.43 16.59 -11.26
C LEU A 329 4.45 17.35 -12.60
N VAL A 330 3.34 18.00 -12.95
CA VAL A 330 3.29 18.87 -14.14
C VAL A 330 4.23 20.06 -13.97
N ILE A 331 4.24 20.72 -12.81
CA ILE A 331 5.13 21.85 -12.50
C ILE A 331 6.60 21.42 -12.57
N GLU A 332 6.96 20.27 -11.97
CA GLU A 332 8.30 19.68 -12.09
C GLU A 332 8.69 19.51 -13.56
N ARG A 333 7.79 18.96 -14.38
CA ARG A 333 8.06 18.67 -15.79
C ARG A 333 8.15 19.92 -16.67
N ILE A 334 7.43 21.00 -16.35
CA ILE A 334 7.48 22.27 -17.09
C ILE A 334 8.85 22.92 -16.96
N GLY A 335 9.46 22.89 -15.76
CA GLY A 335 10.76 23.52 -15.56
C GLY A 335 11.36 23.38 -14.18
N LEU A 336 10.56 23.13 -13.14
CA LEU A 336 11.05 23.06 -11.76
C LEU A 336 12.08 21.92 -11.59
N ALA A 337 11.95 20.79 -12.29
CA ALA A 337 12.94 19.73 -12.27
C ALA A 337 14.34 20.17 -12.74
N ARG A 338 14.43 21.16 -13.65
CA ARG A 338 15.73 21.72 -14.07
C ARG A 338 16.33 22.61 -12.99
N LEU A 339 15.51 23.33 -12.25
CA LEU A 339 15.94 24.15 -11.11
C LEU A 339 16.38 23.27 -9.94
N LEU A 340 15.60 22.25 -9.57
CA LEU A 340 15.93 21.30 -8.49
C LEU A 340 17.26 20.58 -8.74
N LYS A 341 17.62 20.32 -10.00
CA LYS A 341 18.93 19.72 -10.34
C LYS A 341 20.11 20.67 -10.17
N ARG A 342 19.88 21.98 -10.11
CA ARG A 342 20.91 23.02 -9.89
C ARG A 342 21.08 23.38 -8.42
N LEU A 343 20.07 23.09 -7.60
CA LEU A 343 20.14 23.34 -6.15
C LEU A 343 21.00 22.28 -5.45
N PRO A 344 21.56 22.60 -4.27
CA PRO A 344 22.20 21.60 -3.42
C PRO A 344 21.23 20.43 -3.13
N PRO A 345 21.70 19.17 -3.07
CA PRO A 345 20.82 18.00 -2.88
C PRO A 345 19.88 18.11 -1.67
N PHE A 346 20.38 18.70 -0.58
CA PHE A 346 19.59 18.93 0.63
C PHE A 346 18.39 19.87 0.39
N MET A 347 18.53 20.91 -0.44
CA MET A 347 17.42 21.83 -0.74
C MET A 347 16.35 21.14 -1.59
N SER A 348 16.73 20.32 -2.55
CA SER A 348 15.80 19.55 -3.38
C SER A 348 15.10 18.45 -2.59
N TRP A 349 15.80 17.85 -1.62
CA TRP A 349 15.23 16.95 -0.63
C TRP A 349 14.23 17.67 0.29
N LEU A 350 14.60 18.86 0.82
CA LEU A 350 13.72 19.66 1.68
C LEU A 350 12.45 20.08 0.94
N TYR A 351 12.58 20.53 -0.31
CA TYR A 351 11.44 20.77 -1.19
C TYR A 351 10.52 19.54 -1.26
N LEU A 352 11.08 18.37 -1.55
CA LEU A 352 10.29 17.16 -1.69
C LEU A 352 9.57 16.80 -0.39
N ILE A 353 10.28 16.77 0.74
CA ILE A 353 9.69 16.29 2.00
C ILE A 353 8.53 17.21 2.42
N LEU A 354 8.67 18.53 2.21
CA LEU A 354 7.59 19.49 2.46
C LEU A 354 6.38 19.25 1.54
N VAL A 355 6.59 19.06 0.24
CA VAL A 355 5.52 18.73 -0.71
C VAL A 355 4.80 17.44 -0.32
N VAL A 356 5.54 16.41 0.05
CA VAL A 356 5.00 15.11 0.45
C VAL A 356 4.20 15.23 1.76
N MET A 357 4.71 15.97 2.75
CA MET A 357 4.01 16.25 4.00
C MET A 357 2.69 17.01 3.79
N VAL A 358 2.67 18.02 2.91
CA VAL A 358 1.43 18.72 2.51
C VAL A 358 0.44 17.74 1.87
N GLY A 359 0.91 16.85 1.00
CA GLY A 359 0.08 15.77 0.48
C GLY A 359 -0.50 14.92 1.61
N TRP A 360 0.31 14.52 2.57
CA TRP A 360 -0.14 13.69 3.68
C TRP A 360 -1.19 14.33 4.59
N VAL A 361 -1.24 15.66 4.70
CA VAL A 361 -2.33 16.36 5.39
C VAL A 361 -3.68 16.02 4.73
N PHE A 362 -3.79 16.19 3.40
CA PHE A 362 -5.01 15.82 2.67
C PHE A 362 -5.33 14.33 2.82
N PHE A 363 -4.32 13.48 2.90
CA PHE A 363 -4.53 12.03 3.00
C PHE A 363 -4.99 11.59 4.41
N ARG A 364 -4.63 12.33 5.48
CA ARG A 364 -4.94 11.95 6.87
C ARG A 364 -6.16 12.65 7.46
N ALA A 365 -6.42 13.89 7.06
CA ALA A 365 -7.51 14.69 7.60
C ALA A 365 -8.87 14.01 7.34
N GLU A 366 -9.78 14.14 8.31
CA GLU A 366 -11.12 13.56 8.22
C GLU A 366 -12.02 14.30 7.21
N ASN A 367 -11.80 15.60 7.05
CA ASN A 367 -12.55 16.47 6.14
C ASN A 367 -11.66 17.62 5.66
N LEU A 368 -12.20 18.44 4.74
CA LEU A 368 -11.45 19.55 4.16
C LEU A 368 -11.18 20.67 5.16
N ASP A 369 -12.10 20.90 6.10
CA ASP A 369 -11.95 21.93 7.13
C ASP A 369 -10.71 21.65 7.99
N GLN A 370 -10.60 20.43 8.52
CA GLN A 370 -9.43 20.00 9.25
C GLN A 370 -8.16 20.08 8.41
N ALA A 371 -8.19 19.67 7.13
CA ALA A 371 -7.02 19.77 6.25
C ALA A 371 -6.53 21.23 6.11
N ILE A 372 -7.45 22.18 5.95
CA ILE A 372 -7.14 23.61 5.88
C ILE A 372 -6.59 24.11 7.21
N THR A 373 -7.16 23.71 8.34
CA THR A 373 -6.64 24.04 9.67
C THR A 373 -5.20 23.57 9.85
N PHE A 374 -4.88 22.32 9.47
CA PHE A 374 -3.50 21.82 9.55
C PHE A 374 -2.54 22.63 8.66
N LEU A 375 -2.92 22.91 7.40
CA LEU A 375 -2.07 23.65 6.47
C LEU A 375 -1.83 25.10 6.94
N THR A 376 -2.86 25.76 7.47
CA THR A 376 -2.75 27.12 8.02
C THR A 376 -1.88 27.14 9.28
N ALA A 377 -2.03 26.16 10.16
CA ALA A 377 -1.19 26.02 11.35
C ALA A 377 0.28 25.71 11.02
N MET A 378 0.54 24.83 10.04
CA MET A 378 1.90 24.55 9.55
C MET A 378 2.60 25.78 8.98
N ALA A 379 1.83 26.68 8.35
CA ALA A 379 2.33 27.94 7.80
C ALA A 379 2.53 29.04 8.87
N GLY A 380 2.15 28.79 10.13
CA GLY A 380 2.36 29.72 11.25
C GLY A 380 1.23 30.76 11.43
N PHE A 381 0.08 30.55 10.81
CA PHE A 381 -1.06 31.49 10.86
C PHE A 381 -2.11 31.15 11.93
N ASP A 382 -1.79 30.26 12.88
CA ASP A 382 -2.70 29.83 13.95
C ASP A 382 -2.50 30.63 15.26
N GLY A 383 -3.51 30.57 16.13
CA GLY A 383 -3.69 31.44 17.29
C GLY A 383 -3.28 30.83 18.65
N GLN A 384 -2.68 31.69 19.47
CA GLN A 384 -2.59 31.74 20.95
C GLN A 384 -2.09 30.52 21.75
N GLN A 385 -2.42 29.26 21.40
CA GLN A 385 -2.03 28.09 22.20
C GLN A 385 -0.61 27.62 21.88
N GLN A 386 0.23 27.56 22.91
CA GLN A 386 1.60 27.06 22.79
C GLN A 386 1.68 25.60 23.25
N HIS A 387 1.79 24.69 22.29
CA HIS A 387 2.13 23.28 22.56
C HIS A 387 3.64 23.09 22.45
N THR A 388 4.19 22.10 23.14
CA THR A 388 5.59 21.68 22.98
C THR A 388 5.67 20.27 22.42
N PHE A 389 6.76 19.94 21.72
CA PHE A 389 6.98 18.58 21.20
C PHE A 389 6.87 17.50 22.29
N ALA A 390 7.29 17.80 23.52
CA ALA A 390 7.24 16.85 24.63
C ALA A 390 5.80 16.48 25.06
N MET A 391 4.79 17.28 24.71
CA MET A 391 3.39 16.96 25.01
C MET A 391 2.86 15.81 24.16
N PHE A 392 3.34 15.67 22.92
CA PHE A 392 2.88 14.64 21.99
C PHE A 392 3.80 13.42 21.95
N PHE A 393 5.11 13.63 22.15
CA PHE A 393 6.09 12.55 22.10
C PHE A 393 6.36 11.98 23.50
N SER A 394 5.78 10.80 23.79
CA SER A 394 6.14 10.00 24.96
C SER A 394 7.67 9.76 25.04
N PRO A 395 8.24 9.40 26.21
CA PRO A 395 9.66 9.09 26.33
C PRO A 395 10.16 8.08 25.28
N GLU A 396 9.37 7.05 25.00
CA GLU A 396 9.66 6.04 23.97
C GLU A 396 9.57 6.64 22.57
N ALA A 397 8.54 7.44 22.29
CA ALA A 397 8.36 8.09 20.99
C ALA A 397 9.50 9.07 20.69
N ARG A 398 10.03 9.78 21.70
CA ARG A 398 11.20 10.67 21.54
C ARG A 398 12.46 9.93 21.13
N LEU A 399 12.63 8.69 21.58
CA LEU A 399 13.74 7.83 21.15
C LEU A 399 13.49 7.23 19.76
N LEU A 400 12.27 6.76 19.51
CA LEU A 400 11.93 6.03 18.29
C LEU A 400 11.73 6.92 17.06
N PHE A 401 11.28 8.17 17.23
CA PHE A 401 11.10 9.11 16.12
C PHE A 401 12.38 9.36 15.31
N PRO A 402 13.53 9.73 15.91
CA PRO A 402 14.78 9.89 15.14
C PRO A 402 15.26 8.57 14.54
N ILE A 403 15.07 7.43 15.22
CA ILE A 403 15.41 6.10 14.69
C ILE A 403 14.56 5.80 13.45
N ALA A 404 13.26 6.07 13.49
CA ALA A 404 12.34 5.90 12.36
C ALA A 404 12.74 6.84 11.20
N ALA A 405 13.04 8.10 11.48
CA ALA A 405 13.50 9.04 10.45
C ALA A 405 14.78 8.52 9.76
N ILE A 406 15.77 8.05 10.52
CA ILE A 406 17.02 7.46 9.99
C ILE A 406 16.74 6.17 9.21
N ALA A 407 15.92 5.27 9.74
CA ALA A 407 15.57 4.00 9.10
C ALA A 407 14.78 4.17 7.78
N SER A 408 14.21 5.36 7.54
CA SER A 408 13.55 5.68 6.26
C SER A 408 14.51 5.93 5.09
N PHE A 409 15.82 5.94 5.38
CA PHE A 409 16.91 6.01 4.42
C PHE A 409 17.66 4.67 4.31
N PRO A 410 18.43 4.42 3.22
CA PRO A 410 19.13 3.15 3.02
C PRO A 410 20.41 3.04 3.86
N VAL A 411 20.29 3.19 5.19
CA VAL A 411 21.39 3.28 6.17
C VAL A 411 22.36 2.11 6.05
N TYR A 412 21.85 0.88 5.99
CA TYR A 412 22.70 -0.31 5.87
C TYR A 412 23.63 -0.23 4.64
N SER A 413 23.08 0.16 3.49
CA SER A 413 23.87 0.27 2.25
C SER A 413 24.93 1.36 2.34
N ILE A 414 24.62 2.49 3.00
CA ILE A 414 25.54 3.61 3.18
C ILE A 414 26.69 3.19 4.10
N VAL A 415 26.38 2.58 5.25
CA VAL A 415 27.38 2.13 6.22
C VAL A 415 28.32 1.09 5.60
N THR A 416 27.79 0.11 4.88
CA THR A 416 28.62 -0.93 4.23
C THR A 416 29.53 -0.42 3.11
N ARG A 417 29.24 0.76 2.53
CA ARG A 417 30.11 1.41 1.54
C ARG A 417 31.23 2.20 2.19
N LEU A 418 30.97 2.79 3.35
CA LEU A 418 31.91 3.68 4.04
C LEU A 418 32.90 2.92 4.94
N VAL A 419 32.49 1.76 5.46
CA VAL A 419 33.29 0.97 6.41
C VAL A 419 33.53 -0.41 5.83
N LYS A 420 34.79 -0.88 5.84
CA LYS A 420 35.10 -2.29 5.56
C LYS A 420 34.35 -3.15 6.57
N GLY A 421 33.40 -3.93 6.07
CA GLY A 421 32.53 -4.74 6.92
C GLY A 421 33.32 -5.80 7.70
N PRO A 422 32.76 -6.28 8.83
CA PRO A 422 33.31 -7.42 9.53
C PRO A 422 33.36 -8.66 8.60
N PRO A 423 34.14 -9.70 8.95
CA PRO A 423 34.22 -10.90 8.14
C PRO A 423 32.83 -11.51 7.91
N PRO A 424 32.59 -12.24 6.79
CA PRO A 424 31.26 -12.71 6.41
C PRO A 424 30.55 -13.54 7.49
N TRP A 425 31.29 -14.35 8.23
CA TRP A 425 30.75 -15.17 9.32
C TRP A 425 30.19 -14.31 10.46
N LEU A 426 30.87 -13.22 10.83
CA LEU A 426 30.43 -12.32 11.89
C LEU A 426 29.22 -11.50 11.44
N THR A 427 29.21 -11.03 10.19
CA THR A 427 28.04 -10.36 9.60
C THR A 427 26.81 -11.27 9.60
N CYS A 428 26.99 -12.53 9.22
CA CYS A 428 25.92 -13.54 9.24
C CYS A 428 25.40 -13.77 10.68
N THR A 429 26.32 -13.95 11.63
CA THR A 429 25.99 -14.18 13.04
C THR A 429 25.23 -13.01 13.64
N LEU A 430 25.72 -11.78 13.45
CA LEU A 430 25.05 -10.55 13.93
C LEU A 430 23.68 -10.36 13.31
N ARG A 431 23.53 -10.68 12.02
CA ARG A 431 22.23 -10.61 11.32
C ARG A 431 21.23 -11.60 11.91
N ILE A 432 21.65 -12.85 12.13
CA ILE A 432 20.78 -13.89 12.72
C ILE A 432 20.40 -13.50 14.15
N ALA A 433 21.38 -13.11 14.98
CA ALA A 433 21.14 -12.68 16.35
C ALA A 433 20.19 -11.48 16.42
N GLY A 434 20.36 -10.50 15.52
CA GLY A 434 19.48 -9.35 15.38
C GLY A 434 18.05 -9.75 15.00
N LEU A 435 17.88 -10.65 14.02
CA LEU A 435 16.56 -11.15 13.62
C LEU A 435 15.87 -11.93 14.74
N ILE A 436 16.60 -12.77 15.49
CA ILE A 436 16.04 -13.50 16.64
C ILE A 436 15.61 -12.51 17.72
N SER A 437 16.45 -11.53 18.05
CA SER A 437 16.15 -10.51 19.06
C SER A 437 14.90 -9.70 18.69
N LEU A 438 14.80 -9.30 17.41
CA LEU A 438 13.62 -8.61 16.87
C LEU A 438 12.36 -9.49 16.92
N ALA A 439 12.47 -10.77 16.56
CA ALA A 439 11.34 -11.69 16.61
C ALA A 439 10.84 -11.87 18.05
N LEU A 440 11.73 -12.08 19.02
CA LEU A 440 11.37 -12.18 20.43
C LEU A 440 10.72 -10.90 20.96
N LEU A 441 11.27 -9.73 20.63
CA LEU A 441 10.68 -8.44 21.00
C LEU A 441 9.28 -8.28 20.40
N CYS A 442 9.09 -8.63 19.12
CA CYS A 442 7.77 -8.61 18.48
C CYS A 442 6.78 -9.54 19.19
N MET A 443 7.20 -10.75 19.59
CA MET A 443 6.33 -11.67 20.34
C MET A 443 5.86 -11.05 21.66
N VAL A 444 6.77 -10.40 22.40
CA VAL A 444 6.41 -9.68 23.64
C VAL A 444 5.39 -8.58 23.38
N LEU A 445 5.61 -7.74 22.36
CA LEU A 445 4.72 -6.63 22.00
C LEU A 445 3.33 -7.11 21.54
N VAL A 446 3.27 -8.22 20.80
CA VAL A 446 2.00 -8.81 20.35
C VAL A 446 1.21 -9.37 21.53
N VAL A 447 1.88 -10.08 22.45
CA VAL A 447 1.24 -10.66 23.64
C VAL A 447 0.80 -9.55 24.61
N SER A 448 1.53 -8.45 24.70
CA SER A 448 1.14 -7.31 25.54
C SER A 448 -0.05 -6.50 24.99
N GLY A 449 -0.60 -6.87 23.83
CA GLY A 449 -1.76 -6.20 23.22
C GLY A 449 -1.45 -4.85 22.57
N SER A 450 -0.17 -4.55 22.31
CA SER A 450 0.28 -3.23 21.82
C SER A 450 0.22 -3.12 20.29
N TYR A 451 -0.89 -3.45 19.63
CA TYR A 451 -1.01 -3.34 18.16
C TYR A 451 -2.08 -2.32 17.74
N SER A 452 -1.79 -1.55 16.69
CA SER A 452 -2.77 -0.65 16.05
C SER A 452 -3.32 -1.26 14.75
N PRO A 453 -4.57 -0.95 14.34
CA PRO A 453 -5.09 -1.35 13.03
C PRO A 453 -4.18 -0.89 11.89
N PHE A 454 -4.21 -1.63 10.78
CA PHE A 454 -3.48 -1.24 9.56
C PHE A 454 -4.09 0.04 8.96
N ILE A 455 -3.25 1.02 8.60
CA ILE A 455 -3.68 2.36 8.19
C ILE A 455 -4.69 2.37 7.04
N TYR A 456 -4.56 1.46 6.06
CA TYR A 456 -5.48 1.40 4.92
C TYR A 456 -6.86 0.87 5.26
N PHE A 457 -7.10 0.34 6.47
CA PHE A 457 -8.45 -0.05 6.88
C PHE A 457 -9.31 1.15 7.28
N ARG A 458 -8.70 2.34 7.40
CA ARG A 458 -9.41 3.59 7.70
C ARG A 458 -9.99 4.27 6.44
N PHE A 459 -9.57 3.84 5.25
CA PHE A 459 -9.94 4.42 3.96
C PHE A 459 -10.75 3.41 3.14
#